data_AF-A0A366HE45-F1
#
_entry.id   AF-A0A366HE45-F1
#
_cell.length_a   1.000
_cell.length_b   1.000
_cell.length_c   1.000
_cell.angle_alpha   90.00
_cell.angle_beta   90.00
_cell.angle_gamma   90.00
#
_symmetry.space_group_name_H-M   'P 1'
#
loop_
_entity.id
_entity.type
_entity.pdbx_description
1 polymer ?
#
loop_
_entity_poly.entity_id
_entity_poly.type
_entity_poly.pdbx_seq_one_letter_code
_entity_poly.pdbx_strand_id
1 'polypeptide(L)'
;MTDCDTDNVDLLIQRRWSTMNTGVWHAMSCRCCGGGMFSMNAKVVEADMLDYLADKYQSEGLEPLCNAIAQRKNNPVPALPAWLQALDADGAIPAAAMKQLKCDIANMLESLQG
;
A
#
# COMPACT_ATOMS: atom_id res chain seq x y z
N MET A 1 18.95 -3.57 6.33
CA MET A 1 17.70 -3.84 7.05
C MET A 1 17.28 -2.53 7.67
N THR A 2 16.63 -1.68 6.88
CA THR A 2 16.36 -0.29 7.25
C THR A 2 15.26 -0.30 8.30
N ASP A 3 15.58 0.25 9.47
CA ASP A 3 14.66 0.37 10.59
C ASP A 3 13.53 1.32 10.18
N CYS A 4 12.40 0.74 9.82
CA CYS A 4 11.20 1.46 9.44
C CYS A 4 10.50 1.90 10.72
N ASP A 5 10.82 3.09 11.20
CA ASP A 5 10.18 3.69 12.37
C ASP A 5 8.67 3.84 12.12
N THR A 6 7.86 3.21 12.98
CA THR A 6 6.43 3.01 12.72
C THR A 6 5.60 4.29 12.92
N ASP A 7 6.09 5.24 13.72
CA ASP A 7 5.42 6.55 13.87
C ASP A 7 5.65 7.43 12.62
N ASN A 8 6.85 7.35 12.04
CA ASN A 8 7.19 8.05 10.80
C ASN A 8 6.58 7.41 9.54
N VAL A 9 6.38 6.09 9.51
CA VAL A 9 5.86 5.39 8.32
C VAL A 9 4.41 5.75 8.02
N ASP A 10 3.55 5.92 9.04
CA ASP A 10 2.14 6.30 8.86
C ASP A 10 2.00 7.70 8.25
N LEU A 11 2.79 8.67 8.73
CA LEU A 11 2.85 10.02 8.16
C LEU A 11 3.39 10.01 6.73
N LEU A 12 4.40 9.18 6.45
CA LEU A 12 4.96 9.03 5.12
C LEU A 12 3.93 8.45 4.15
N ILE A 13 3.22 7.39 4.53
CA ILE A 13 2.12 6.81 3.73
C ILE A 13 1.03 7.85 3.50
N GLN A 14 0.59 8.57 4.53
CA GLN A 14 -0.45 9.60 4.39
C GLN A 14 -0.04 10.70 3.40
N ARG A 15 1.18 11.23 3.53
CA ARG A 15 1.69 12.28 2.63
C ARG A 15 1.79 11.77 1.19
N ARG A 16 2.43 10.62 0.99
CA ARG A 16 2.63 10.03 -0.35
C ARG A 16 1.30 9.64 -0.99
N TRP A 17 0.37 9.09 -0.22
CA TRP A 17 -0.98 8.77 -0.68
C TRP A 17 -1.76 10.01 -1.11
N SER A 18 -1.69 11.07 -0.31
CA SER A 18 -2.35 12.35 -0.62
C SER A 18 -1.81 12.95 -1.93
N THR A 19 -0.50 12.89 -2.15
CA THR A 19 0.14 13.34 -3.39
C THR A 19 -0.41 12.60 -4.63
N MET A 20 -0.53 11.27 -4.58
CA MET A 20 -1.14 10.50 -5.69
C MET A 20 -2.62 10.87 -5.91
N ASN A 21 -3.38 11.07 -4.83
CA ASN A 21 -4.79 11.41 -4.93
C ASN A 21 -5.04 12.85 -5.43
N THR A 22 -4.05 13.74 -5.31
CA THR A 22 -4.09 15.10 -5.89
C THR A 22 -3.76 15.14 -7.39
N GLY A 23 -3.52 13.99 -8.03
CA GLY A 23 -3.29 13.90 -9.46
C GLY A 23 -1.89 14.32 -9.86
N VAL A 24 -0.88 13.51 -9.52
CA VAL A 24 0.45 13.70 -10.09
C VAL A 24 0.41 13.25 -11.55
N TRP A 25 0.56 14.21 -12.45
CA TRP A 25 0.86 13.96 -13.86
C TRP A 25 2.30 13.45 -13.96
N HIS A 26 2.51 12.14 -13.87
CA HIS A 26 3.81 11.57 -14.24
C HIS A 26 3.88 11.44 -15.76
N ALA A 27 4.77 12.21 -16.38
CA ALA A 27 5.32 11.89 -17.69
C ALA A 27 6.32 10.73 -17.56
N MET A 28 5.86 9.56 -17.12
CA MET A 28 6.66 8.35 -17.12
C MET A 28 5.81 7.18 -17.56
N SER A 29 6.19 6.62 -18.70
CA SER A 29 5.86 5.28 -19.14
C SER A 29 6.30 4.28 -18.07
N CYS A 30 5.43 4.00 -17.08
CA CYS A 30 5.65 2.87 -16.19
C CYS A 30 5.74 1.62 -17.05
N ARG A 31 6.92 1.01 -17.08
CA ARG A 31 7.21 -0.25 -17.78
C ARG A 31 6.36 -1.43 -17.26
N CYS A 32 5.64 -1.23 -16.15
CA CYS A 32 4.63 -2.15 -15.63
C CYS A 32 3.36 -2.23 -16.49
N CYS A 33 2.98 -1.15 -17.19
CA CYS A 33 1.74 -1.10 -17.96
C CYS A 33 2.06 -0.60 -19.38
N GLY A 34 2.21 -1.52 -20.33
CA GLY A 34 2.56 -1.21 -21.72
C GLY A 34 1.78 -0.02 -22.30
N GLY A 35 2.52 1.07 -22.56
CA GLY A 35 2.18 2.17 -23.47
C GLY A 35 0.72 2.63 -23.52
N GLY A 36 0.30 3.46 -22.55
CA GLY A 36 -0.94 4.23 -22.62
C GLY A 36 -0.88 5.46 -21.72
N MET A 37 -1.57 6.54 -22.08
CA MET A 37 -1.83 7.66 -21.18
C MET A 37 -2.80 7.19 -20.10
N PHE A 38 -2.27 6.70 -18.98
CA PHE A 38 -3.07 6.35 -17.81
C PHE A 38 -2.99 7.50 -16.82
N SER A 39 -4.10 8.19 -16.59
CA SER A 39 -4.30 8.87 -15.32
C SER A 39 -4.25 7.78 -14.25
N MET A 40 -3.15 7.69 -13.49
CA MET A 40 -3.03 6.78 -12.34
C MET A 40 -4.10 7.15 -11.32
N ASN A 41 -5.25 6.51 -11.42
CA ASN A 41 -6.27 6.59 -10.41
C ASN A 41 -5.71 5.89 -9.15
N ALA A 42 -5.71 6.58 -8.01
CA ALA A 42 -5.23 6.04 -6.75
C ALA A 42 -5.83 4.66 -6.45
N LYS A 43 -7.08 4.39 -6.88
CA LYS A 43 -7.74 3.08 -6.72
C LYS A 43 -7.08 1.96 -7.52
N VAL A 44 -6.59 2.24 -8.73
CA VAL A 44 -5.91 1.24 -9.59
C VAL A 44 -4.54 0.93 -9.00
N VAL A 45 -3.80 1.97 -8.60
CA VAL A 45 -2.52 1.82 -7.90
C VAL A 45 -2.69 1.05 -6.59
N GLU A 46 -3.76 1.32 -5.83
CA GLU A 46 -4.10 0.56 -4.63
C GLU A 46 -4.29 -0.91 -4.94
N ALA A 47 -5.12 -1.23 -5.94
CA ALA A 47 -5.44 -2.59 -6.31
C ALA A 47 -4.20 -3.38 -6.74
N ASP A 48 -3.38 -2.80 -7.63
CA ASP A 48 -2.16 -3.43 -8.13
C ASP A 48 -1.14 -3.68 -7.00
N MET A 49 -0.98 -2.69 -6.10
CA MET A 49 -0.10 -2.81 -4.93
C MET A 49 -0.60 -3.92 -3.98
N LEU A 50 -1.90 -3.95 -3.68
CA LEU A 50 -2.48 -4.96 -2.82
C LEU A 50 -2.42 -6.36 -3.45
N ASP A 51 -2.57 -6.49 -4.76
CA ASP A 51 -2.41 -7.77 -5.47
C ASP A 51 -0.98 -8.29 -5.38
N TYR A 52 0.02 -7.44 -5.60
CA TYR A 52 1.42 -7.81 -5.42
C TYR A 52 1.73 -8.23 -3.97
N LEU A 53 1.21 -7.49 -2.98
CA LEU A 53 1.38 -7.83 -1.56
C LEU A 53 0.72 -9.14 -1.17
N ALA A 54 -0.47 -9.43 -1.71
CA ALA A 54 -1.17 -10.68 -1.45
C ALA A 54 -0.35 -11.90 -1.93
N ASP A 55 0.21 -11.83 -3.14
CA ASP A 55 1.06 -12.90 -3.70
C ASP A 55 2.34 -13.10 -2.90
N LYS A 56 3.00 -11.99 -2.53
CA LYS A 56 4.18 -11.99 -1.66
C LYS A 56 3.89 -12.65 -0.31
N TYR A 57 2.85 -12.20 0.39
CA TYR A 57 2.48 -12.71 1.71
C TYR A 57 1.98 -14.14 1.68
N GLN A 58 1.33 -14.57 0.60
CA GLN A 58 0.95 -15.95 0.41
C GLN A 58 2.19 -16.85 0.33
N SER A 59 3.22 -16.42 -0.42
CA SER A 59 4.49 -17.14 -0.54
C SER A 59 5.29 -17.18 0.78
N GLU A 60 5.16 -16.15 1.62
CA GLU A 60 5.80 -16.05 2.94
C GLU A 60 4.99 -16.71 4.08
N GLY A 61 3.79 -17.22 3.80
CA GLY A 61 2.91 -17.85 4.80
C GLY A 61 2.27 -16.86 5.79
N LEU A 62 2.15 -15.59 5.42
CA LEU A 62 1.58 -14.52 6.25
C LEU A 62 0.06 -14.43 6.08
N GLU A 63 -0.65 -15.51 6.45
CA GLU A 63 -2.11 -15.62 6.29
C GLU A 63 -2.93 -14.44 6.86
N PRO A 64 -2.61 -13.87 8.05
CA PRO A 64 -3.35 -12.72 8.57
C PRO A 64 -3.31 -11.50 7.64
N LEU A 65 -2.17 -11.27 6.98
CA LEU A 65 -2.01 -10.17 6.01
C LEU A 65 -2.77 -10.46 4.72
N CYS A 66 -2.69 -11.69 4.19
CA CYS A 66 -3.46 -12.09 3.02
C CYS A 66 -4.96 -11.90 3.23
N ASN A 67 -5.48 -12.31 4.39
CA ASN A 67 -6.89 -12.15 4.73
C ASN A 67 -7.31 -10.68 4.84
N ALA A 68 -6.48 -9.85 5.49
CA ALA A 68 -6.74 -8.42 5.58
C ALA A 68 -6.76 -7.74 4.21
N ILE A 69 -5.85 -8.12 3.32
CA ILE A 69 -5.83 -7.62 1.94
C ILE A 69 -7.07 -8.09 1.17
N ALA A 70 -7.43 -9.37 1.27
CA ALA A 70 -8.63 -9.90 0.60
C ALA A 70 -9.91 -9.17 1.06
N GLN A 71 -10.04 -8.89 2.36
CA GLN A 71 -11.13 -8.08 2.89
C GLN A 71 -11.11 -6.66 2.35
N ARG A 72 -9.93 -6.03 2.28
CA ARG A 72 -9.74 -4.68 1.73
C ARG A 72 -10.13 -4.60 0.26
N LYS A 73 -9.77 -5.58 -0.55
CA LYS A 73 -10.14 -5.63 -1.98
C LYS A 73 -11.66 -5.67 -2.19
N ASN A 74 -12.39 -6.33 -1.29
CA ASN A 74 -13.85 -6.37 -1.32
C ASN A 74 -14.49 -5.06 -0.81
N ASN A 75 -13.83 -4.36 0.11
CA ASN A 75 -14.31 -3.11 0.72
C ASN A 75 -13.22 -2.01 0.70
N PRO A 76 -13.04 -1.29 -0.43
CA PRO A 76 -11.97 -0.30 -0.61
C PRO A 76 -12.21 1.04 0.11
N VAL A 77 -13.15 1.09 1.06
CA VAL A 77 -13.48 2.27 1.87
C VAL A 77 -13.23 1.88 3.33
N PRO A 78 -12.52 2.67 4.15
CA PRO A 78 -12.07 4.07 3.96
C PRO A 78 -10.83 4.21 3.05
N ALA A 79 -10.18 5.38 2.95
CA ALA A 79 -8.92 5.52 2.21
C ALA A 79 -7.79 4.66 2.82
N LEU A 80 -6.79 4.28 2.01
CA LEU A 80 -5.71 3.37 2.43
C LEU A 80 -5.04 3.75 3.78
N PRO A 81 -4.64 5.01 4.06
CA PRO A 81 -4.04 5.35 5.34
C PRO A 81 -5.00 5.14 6.53
N ALA A 82 -6.28 5.46 6.36
CA ALA A 82 -7.30 5.27 7.39
C ALA A 82 -7.59 3.78 7.62
N TRP A 83 -7.53 2.96 6.56
CA TRP A 83 -7.65 1.52 6.68
C TRP A 83 -6.47 0.91 7.45
N LEU A 84 -5.23 1.35 7.18
CA LEU A 84 -4.06 0.90 7.93
C LEU A 84 -4.15 1.27 9.42
N GLN A 85 -4.59 2.48 9.74
CA GLN A 85 -4.81 2.90 11.12
C GLN A 85 -5.88 2.05 11.83
N ALA A 86 -6.99 1.78 11.15
CA ALA A 86 -8.05 0.94 11.70
C ALA A 86 -7.57 -0.50 11.93
N LEU A 87 -6.80 -1.05 10.99
CA LEU A 87 -6.25 -2.40 11.08
C LEU A 87 -5.22 -2.55 12.22
N ASP A 88 -4.42 -1.52 12.44
CA ASP A 88 -3.44 -1.46 13.53
C ASP A 88 -4.14 -1.36 14.90
N ALA A 89 -5.19 -0.53 14.97
CA ALA A 89 -5.99 -0.35 16.19
C ALA A 89 -6.84 -1.57 16.57
N ASP A 90 -7.30 -2.35 15.58
CA ASP A 90 -8.05 -3.59 15.79
C ASP A 90 -7.19 -4.68 16.45
N GLY A 91 -5.87 -4.65 16.23
CA GLY A 91 -4.93 -5.57 16.86
C GLY A 91 -5.04 -7.02 16.40
N ALA A 92 -5.83 -7.33 15.36
CA ALA A 92 -5.95 -8.69 14.81
C ALA A 92 -4.68 -9.19 14.11
N ILE A 93 -3.76 -8.29 13.74
CA ILE A 93 -2.51 -8.63 13.07
C ILE A 93 -1.34 -8.48 14.04
N PRO A 94 -0.42 -9.45 14.12
CA PRO A 94 0.78 -9.32 14.93
C PRO A 94 1.56 -8.03 14.59
N ALA A 95 2.02 -7.30 15.60
CA ALA A 95 2.70 -6.02 15.41
C ALA A 95 3.87 -6.08 14.41
N ALA A 96 4.63 -7.19 14.38
CA ALA A 96 5.71 -7.40 13.42
C ALA A 96 5.20 -7.47 11.96
N ALA A 97 4.10 -8.18 11.72
CA ALA A 97 3.46 -8.29 10.42
C ALA A 97 2.81 -6.96 10.00
N MET A 98 2.22 -6.23 10.95
CA MET A 98 1.66 -4.90 10.69
C MET A 98 2.75 -3.88 10.34
N LYS A 99 3.88 -3.91 11.05
CA LYS A 99 5.07 -3.13 10.70
C LYS A 99 5.53 -3.47 9.29
N GLN A 100 5.68 -4.76 8.96
CA GLN A 100 6.07 -5.19 7.61
C GLN A 100 5.11 -4.66 6.53
N LEU A 101 3.79 -4.74 6.74
CA LEU A 101 2.79 -4.21 5.83
C LEU A 101 2.96 -2.71 5.59
N LYS A 102 3.05 -1.92 6.65
CA LYS A 102 3.22 -0.46 6.54
C LYS A 102 4.50 -0.13 5.77
N CYS A 103 5.61 -0.83 6.05
CA CYS A 103 6.88 -0.58 5.38
C CYS A 103 6.88 -0.99 3.91
N ASP A 104 6.29 -2.13 3.56
CA ASP A 104 6.18 -2.56 2.17
C ASP A 104 5.32 -1.59 1.35
N ILE A 105 4.21 -1.10 1.91
CA ILE A 105 3.38 -0.05 1.29
C ILE A 105 4.19 1.23 1.13
N ALA A 106 4.83 1.72 2.19
CA ALA A 106 5.66 2.93 2.14
C ALA A 106 6.74 2.85 1.05
N ASN A 107 7.46 1.73 0.97
CA ASN A 107 8.50 1.50 -0.03
C ASN A 107 7.93 1.49 -1.46
N MET A 108 6.74 0.92 -1.66
CA MET A 108 6.07 0.96 -2.96
C MET A 108 5.61 2.36 -3.33
N LEU A 109 5.02 3.10 -2.38
CA LEU A 109 4.60 4.48 -2.62
C LEU A 109 5.79 5.40 -2.90
N GLU A 110 6.93 5.16 -2.26
CA GLU A 110 8.19 5.85 -2.56
C GLU A 110 8.70 5.51 -3.97
N SER A 111 8.73 4.22 -4.32
CA SER A 111 9.18 3.76 -5.65
C SER A 111 8.34 4.33 -6.80
N LEU A 112 7.05 4.59 -6.55
CA LEU A 112 6.15 5.21 -7.52
C LEU A 112 6.38 6.71 -7.69
N GLN A 113 6.99 7.38 -6.71
CA GLN A 113 7.14 8.85 -6.69
C GLN A 113 8.56 9.33 -6.95
N GLY A 114 9.58 8.49 -6.71
CA GLY A 114 10.99 8.88 -6.85
C GLY A 114 11.53 9.63 -5.64
#